data_AF-A0A352NR81-F1
#
_entry.id   AF-A0A352NR81-F1
#
_cell.length_a   1.000
_cell.length_b   1.000
_cell.length_c   1.000
_cell.angle_alpha   90.00
_cell.angle_beta   90.00
_cell.angle_gamma   90.00
#
_symmetry.space_group_name_H-M   'P 1'
#
loop_
_entity.id
_entity.type
_entity.pdbx_description
1 polymer ?
#
loop_
_entity_poly.entity_id
_entity_poly.type
_entity_poly.pdbx_seq_one_letter_code
_entity_poly.pdbx_strand_id
1 'polypeptide(L)'
;IPQQVFMLFQLMFAIITPALISGSIAERMKFVHWVVFLICWTTLVYDPIAHWVWGAGGWLKNLGALDFAGGDVVHISSGVSGLVAALVLGKRKNVGKPSNLPITCLGAAILWFGWYGFNAGSALAVNNAAVNAFLTTNTSAAASAVSWSICEFIHRRKITSLGVASGIVAGLVAITPGAGFVSPLASLVIGFAGGFICYFCITFVKSRLGYDDALDAFGCHGIGGIWGGIATGIFAWKAINSAGANGLIHGNPKLLGVQIVAILSSVVYSAVVTFIIIKVI
;
A
#
# COMPACT_ATOMS: atom_id res chain seq x y z
N ILE A 1 23.86 3.84 6.78
CA ILE A 1 24.04 2.49 7.37
C ILE A 1 24.91 1.63 6.46
N PRO A 2 25.54 0.55 6.94
CA PRO A 2 26.29 -0.37 6.09
C PRO A 2 25.45 -0.89 4.92
N GLN A 3 26.05 -1.04 3.74
CA GLN A 3 25.32 -1.39 2.52
C GLN A 3 24.62 -2.76 2.61
N GLN A 4 25.23 -3.74 3.29
CA GLN A 4 24.60 -5.04 3.54
C GLN A 4 23.34 -4.93 4.39
N VAL A 5 23.33 -4.03 5.39
CA VAL A 5 22.13 -3.78 6.22
C VAL A 5 21.04 -3.12 5.38
N PHE A 6 21.39 -2.15 4.53
CA PHE A 6 20.45 -1.55 3.59
C PHE A 6 19.86 -2.58 2.61
N MET A 7 20.70 -3.48 2.07
CA MET A 7 20.26 -4.56 1.19
C MET A 7 19.29 -5.51 1.89
N LEU A 8 19.61 -5.96 3.11
CA LEU A 8 18.72 -6.84 3.89
C LEU A 8 17.41 -6.15 4.26
N PHE A 9 17.44 -4.84 4.56
CA PHE A 9 16.24 -4.07 4.82
C PHE A 9 15.34 -4.01 3.58
N GLN A 10 15.90 -3.63 2.42
CA GLN A 10 15.15 -3.56 1.15
C GLN A 10 14.66 -4.93 0.68
N LEU A 11 15.41 -6.01 0.93
CA LEU A 11 14.99 -7.39 0.65
C LEU A 11 13.64 -7.72 1.31
N MET A 12 13.38 -7.23 2.53
CA MET A 12 12.09 -7.49 3.19
C MET A 12 10.91 -6.84 2.46
N PHE A 13 11.12 -5.67 1.85
CA PHE A 13 10.11 -5.00 1.00
C PHE A 13 9.89 -5.80 -0.28
N ALA A 14 10.97 -6.27 -0.90
CA ALA A 14 10.91 -7.12 -2.09
C ALA A 14 10.21 -8.46 -1.85
N ILE A 15 10.30 -9.03 -0.64
CA ILE A 15 9.61 -10.26 -0.25
C ILE A 15 8.11 -10.02 -0.02
N ILE A 16 7.74 -8.99 0.74
CA ILE A 16 6.34 -8.77 1.10
C ILE A 16 5.52 -8.31 -0.11
N THR A 17 6.09 -7.52 -1.01
CA THR A 17 5.35 -6.91 -2.13
C THR A 17 4.62 -7.93 -3.01
N PRO A 18 5.30 -8.93 -3.61
CA PRO A 18 4.60 -9.90 -4.42
C PRO A 18 3.78 -10.88 -3.57
N ALA A 19 4.08 -11.06 -2.27
CA ALA A 19 3.20 -11.82 -1.38
C ALA A 19 1.80 -11.16 -1.27
N LEU A 20 1.68 -9.83 -1.35
CA LEU A 20 0.40 -9.14 -1.38
C LEU A 20 -0.44 -9.48 -2.62
N ILE A 21 0.20 -9.72 -3.77
CA ILE A 21 -0.47 -10.12 -5.03
C ILE A 21 -1.21 -11.45 -4.83
N SER A 22 -0.67 -12.35 -4.01
CA SER A 22 -1.31 -13.63 -3.69
C SER A 22 -2.70 -13.44 -3.05
N GLY A 23 -2.90 -12.34 -2.33
CA GLY A 23 -4.19 -11.97 -1.76
C GLY A 23 -5.26 -11.68 -2.82
N SER A 24 -4.85 -11.22 -4.00
CA SER A 24 -5.77 -11.15 -5.13
C SER A 24 -6.00 -12.51 -5.74
N ILE A 25 -4.98 -13.31 -6.00
CA ILE A 25 -5.09 -14.51 -6.85
C ILE A 25 -5.26 -15.85 -6.13
N ALA A 26 -5.63 -15.83 -4.85
CA ALA A 26 -5.82 -17.04 -4.07
C ALA A 26 -6.70 -18.08 -4.80
N GLU A 27 -6.30 -19.35 -4.73
CA GLU A 27 -7.03 -20.53 -5.26
C GLU A 27 -7.16 -20.63 -6.80
N ARG A 28 -6.51 -19.77 -7.59
CA ARG A 28 -6.67 -19.76 -9.06
C ARG A 28 -5.38 -19.74 -9.88
N MET A 29 -4.22 -19.95 -9.26
CA MET A 29 -2.95 -20.10 -9.96
C MET A 29 -2.25 -21.37 -9.49
N LYS A 30 -1.70 -22.16 -10.43
CA LYS A 30 -0.88 -23.32 -10.06
C LYS A 30 0.42 -22.82 -9.42
N PHE A 31 0.91 -23.53 -8.42
CA PHE A 31 2.10 -23.13 -7.66
C PHE A 31 3.34 -22.92 -8.54
N VAL A 32 3.57 -23.78 -9.54
CA VAL A 32 4.72 -23.63 -10.45
C VAL A 32 4.65 -22.32 -11.23
N HIS A 33 3.47 -21.97 -11.77
CA HIS A 33 3.26 -20.69 -12.45
C HIS A 33 3.43 -19.51 -11.49
N TRP A 34 2.99 -19.66 -10.24
CA TRP A 34 3.19 -18.64 -9.20
C TRP A 34 4.67 -18.38 -8.94
N VAL A 35 5.51 -19.40 -8.83
CA VAL A 35 6.95 -19.24 -8.64
C VAL A 35 7.61 -18.52 -9.83
N VAL A 36 7.26 -18.90 -11.06
CA VAL A 36 7.77 -18.21 -12.27
C VAL A 36 7.30 -16.76 -12.30
N PHE A 37 6.02 -16.52 -11.98
CA PHE A 37 5.47 -15.17 -11.87
C PHE A 37 6.21 -14.33 -10.84
N LEU A 38 6.51 -14.85 -9.65
CA LEU A 38 7.26 -14.13 -8.62
C LEU A 38 8.63 -13.66 -9.14
N ILE A 39 9.38 -14.54 -9.80
CA ILE A 39 10.72 -14.21 -10.33
C ILE A 39 10.61 -13.12 -11.39
N CYS A 40 9.72 -13.31 -12.37
CA CYS A 40 9.54 -12.35 -13.46
C CYS A 40 9.01 -11.00 -12.94
N TRP A 41 8.02 -11.02 -12.05
CA TRP A 41 7.36 -9.82 -11.54
C TRP A 41 8.29 -9.01 -10.65
N THR A 42 9.03 -9.65 -9.74
CA THR A 42 10.01 -8.92 -8.92
C THR A 42 11.07 -8.25 -9.81
N THR A 43 11.59 -8.97 -10.80
CA THR A 43 12.64 -8.45 -11.69
C THR A 43 12.14 -7.35 -12.63
N LEU A 44 10.94 -7.49 -13.20
CA LEU A 44 10.46 -6.62 -14.27
C LEU A 44 9.47 -5.54 -13.81
N VAL A 45 8.89 -5.67 -12.61
CA VAL A 45 7.92 -4.71 -12.05
C VAL A 45 8.45 -4.06 -10.78
N TYR A 46 8.80 -4.86 -9.77
CA TYR A 46 9.25 -4.31 -8.48
C TYR A 46 10.57 -3.55 -8.62
N ASP A 47 11.62 -4.19 -9.15
CA ASP A 47 12.96 -3.58 -9.23
C ASP A 47 12.96 -2.27 -10.04
N PRO A 48 12.28 -2.15 -11.20
CA PRO A 48 12.19 -0.87 -11.91
C PRO A 48 11.48 0.22 -11.11
N ILE A 49 10.32 -0.06 -10.51
CA ILE A 49 9.58 0.95 -9.72
C ILE A 49 10.39 1.35 -8.48
N ALA A 50 11.01 0.40 -7.78
CA ALA A 50 11.90 0.66 -6.67
C ALA A 50 13.09 1.55 -7.09
N HIS A 51 13.68 1.30 -8.27
CA HIS A 51 14.74 2.13 -8.80
C HIS A 51 14.25 3.56 -9.13
N TRP A 52 13.06 3.71 -9.72
CA TRP A 52 12.51 5.02 -10.07
C TRP A 52 12.30 5.90 -8.84
N VAL A 53 11.80 5.31 -7.75
CA VAL A 53 11.34 6.02 -6.55
C VAL A 53 12.46 6.16 -5.51
N TRP A 54 13.26 5.12 -5.28
CA TRP A 54 14.28 5.10 -4.22
C TRP A 54 15.71 5.09 -4.72
N GLY A 55 15.95 4.55 -5.92
CA GLY A 55 17.27 4.41 -6.52
C GLY A 55 17.99 5.73 -6.73
N ALA A 56 19.32 5.73 -6.58
CA ALA A 56 20.14 6.83 -7.06
C ALA A 56 20.02 6.92 -8.60
N GLY A 57 19.68 8.10 -9.12
CA GLY A 57 19.39 8.28 -10.56
C GLY A 57 17.95 7.96 -10.96
N GLY A 58 17.10 7.49 -10.04
CA GLY A 58 15.68 7.24 -10.27
C GLY A 58 14.94 8.49 -10.71
N TRP A 59 14.16 8.40 -11.79
CA TRP A 59 13.55 9.57 -12.41
C TRP A 59 12.41 10.18 -11.56
N LEU A 60 11.61 9.37 -10.86
CA LEU A 60 10.56 9.86 -9.95
C LEU A 60 11.18 10.52 -8.72
N LYS A 61 12.26 9.95 -8.18
CA LYS A 61 13.06 10.56 -7.12
C LYS A 61 13.59 11.92 -7.55
N ASN A 62 14.18 12.01 -8.74
CA ASN A 62 14.72 13.26 -9.29
C ASN A 62 13.62 14.29 -9.60
N LEU A 63 12.42 13.85 -9.95
CA LEU A 63 11.24 14.72 -10.12
C LEU A 63 10.76 15.31 -8.78
N GLY A 64 11.15 14.70 -7.65
CA GLY A 64 10.80 15.13 -6.31
C GLY A 64 9.60 14.39 -5.71
N ALA A 65 9.27 13.20 -6.21
CA ALA A 65 8.23 12.37 -5.63
C ALA A 65 8.63 11.92 -4.21
N LEU A 66 7.67 11.96 -3.31
CA LEU A 66 7.80 11.52 -1.93
C LEU A 66 7.06 10.19 -1.76
N ASP A 67 7.83 9.15 -1.48
CA ASP A 67 7.33 7.86 -1.06
C ASP A 67 8.24 7.30 0.03
N PHE A 68 7.85 7.55 1.29
CA PHE A 68 8.68 7.29 2.45
C PHE A 68 8.98 5.80 2.64
N ALA A 69 7.98 4.94 2.46
CA ALA A 69 8.09 3.51 2.76
C ALA A 69 7.35 2.60 1.75
N GLY A 70 6.88 3.10 0.61
CA GLY A 70 6.44 2.22 -0.50
C GLY A 70 4.95 2.26 -0.81
N GLY A 71 4.34 3.44 -0.78
CA GLY A 71 3.03 3.66 -1.38
C GLY A 71 3.01 3.24 -2.84
N ASP A 72 3.97 3.72 -3.63
CA ASP A 72 4.13 3.35 -5.05
C ASP A 72 4.78 1.97 -5.18
N VAL A 73 5.94 1.81 -4.54
CA VAL A 73 6.83 0.65 -4.75
C VAL A 73 6.22 -0.66 -4.26
N VAL A 74 5.47 -0.62 -3.16
CA VAL A 74 4.89 -1.82 -2.54
C VAL A 74 3.39 -1.89 -2.79
N HIS A 75 2.62 -0.88 -2.39
CA HIS A 75 1.17 -1.03 -2.29
C HIS A 75 0.43 -0.83 -3.62
N ILE A 76 0.74 0.25 -4.35
CA ILE A 76 0.15 0.49 -5.67
C ILE A 76 0.61 -0.60 -6.63
N SER A 77 1.92 -0.88 -6.68
CA SER A 77 2.47 -1.87 -7.59
C SER A 77 1.84 -3.26 -7.39
N SER A 78 1.80 -3.79 -6.17
CA SER A 78 1.22 -5.09 -5.87
C SER A 78 -0.30 -5.10 -5.99
N GLY A 79 -1.00 -4.07 -5.51
CA GLY A 79 -2.45 -3.99 -5.58
C GLY A 79 -2.96 -3.97 -7.02
N VAL A 80 -2.36 -3.14 -7.87
CA VAL A 80 -2.71 -3.06 -9.30
C VAL A 80 -2.36 -4.36 -10.02
N SER A 81 -1.17 -4.93 -9.74
CA SER A 81 -0.76 -6.21 -10.32
C SER A 81 -1.70 -7.35 -9.91
N GLY A 82 -2.14 -7.37 -8.65
CA GLY A 82 -3.15 -8.29 -8.14
C GLY A 82 -4.49 -8.17 -8.86
N LEU A 83 -4.97 -6.94 -9.10
CA LEU A 83 -6.19 -6.71 -9.87
C LEU A 83 -6.04 -7.19 -11.33
N VAL A 84 -4.94 -6.86 -12.00
CA VAL A 84 -4.71 -7.30 -13.39
C VAL A 84 -4.66 -8.82 -13.46
N ALA A 85 -3.94 -9.46 -12.55
CA ALA A 85 -3.88 -10.91 -12.46
C ALA A 85 -5.26 -11.52 -12.22
N ALA A 86 -6.05 -10.92 -11.32
CA ALA A 86 -7.42 -11.34 -11.05
C ALA A 86 -8.32 -11.30 -12.28
N LEU A 87 -8.20 -10.23 -13.06
CA LEU A 87 -8.99 -10.03 -14.28
C LEU A 87 -8.58 -11.01 -15.39
N VAL A 88 -7.28 -11.27 -15.56
CA VAL A 88 -6.79 -12.20 -16.59
C VAL A 88 -7.12 -13.66 -16.26
N LEU A 89 -6.97 -14.07 -14.99
CA LEU A 89 -7.27 -15.43 -14.55
C LEU A 89 -8.79 -15.71 -14.44
N GLY A 90 -9.59 -14.66 -14.32
CA GLY A 90 -11.04 -14.76 -14.18
C GLY A 90 -11.51 -15.07 -12.76
N LYS A 91 -12.85 -15.20 -12.61
CA LYS A 91 -13.50 -15.39 -11.31
C LYS A 91 -13.33 -16.82 -10.79
N ARG A 92 -13.19 -16.96 -9.47
CA ARG A 92 -13.22 -18.26 -8.80
C ARG A 92 -14.62 -18.87 -8.92
N LYS A 93 -14.68 -20.20 -9.01
CA LYS A 93 -15.95 -20.95 -9.10
C LYS A 93 -16.69 -21.02 -7.76
N ASN A 94 -15.95 -21.14 -6.66
CA ASN A 94 -16.50 -21.27 -5.31
C ASN A 94 -15.90 -20.18 -4.43
N VAL A 95 -16.67 -19.12 -4.12
CA VAL A 95 -16.25 -18.10 -3.16
C VAL A 95 -16.69 -18.55 -1.77
N GLY A 96 -15.73 -19.03 -0.99
CA GLY A 96 -15.95 -19.48 0.39
C GLY A 96 -16.04 -18.33 1.40
N LYS A 97 -16.53 -18.65 2.60
CA LYS A 97 -16.38 -17.79 3.77
C LYS A 97 -14.95 -17.90 4.33
N PRO A 98 -14.45 -16.90 5.08
CA PRO A 98 -13.17 -17.00 5.76
C PRO A 98 -13.10 -18.29 6.60
N SER A 99 -12.03 -19.07 6.40
CA SER A 99 -11.87 -20.38 7.05
C SER A 99 -11.51 -20.27 8.53
N ASN A 100 -10.78 -19.23 8.94
CA ASN A 100 -10.35 -19.01 10.32
C ASN A 100 -10.15 -17.53 10.64
N LEU A 101 -11.13 -16.92 11.31
CA LEU A 101 -11.08 -15.51 11.72
C LEU A 101 -9.97 -15.22 12.75
N PRO A 102 -9.75 -16.04 13.80
CA PRO A 102 -8.62 -15.85 14.71
C PRO A 102 -7.25 -15.75 14.02
N ILE A 103 -6.96 -16.62 13.04
CA ILE A 103 -5.70 -16.56 12.26
C ILE A 103 -5.63 -15.26 11.45
N THR A 104 -6.74 -14.80 10.89
CA THR A 104 -6.79 -13.52 10.17
C THR A 104 -6.48 -12.34 11.10
N CYS A 105 -7.06 -12.32 12.30
CA CYS A 105 -6.79 -11.30 13.31
C CYS A 105 -5.32 -11.35 13.77
N LEU A 106 -4.74 -12.54 13.94
CA LEU A 106 -3.33 -12.70 14.27
C LEU A 106 -2.43 -12.14 13.16
N GLY A 107 -2.77 -12.42 11.89
CA GLY A 107 -2.09 -11.84 10.74
C GLY A 107 -2.13 -10.31 10.75
N ALA A 108 -3.29 -9.71 11.02
CA ALA A 108 -3.42 -8.25 11.15
C ALA A 108 -2.58 -7.68 12.30
N ALA A 109 -2.52 -8.37 13.45
CA ALA A 109 -1.68 -7.96 14.59
C ALA A 109 -0.18 -8.03 14.25
N ILE A 110 0.27 -9.10 13.59
CA ILE A 110 1.66 -9.25 13.15
C ILE A 110 2.00 -8.20 12.09
N LEU A 111 1.09 -7.92 11.15
CA LEU A 111 1.28 -6.86 10.16
C LEU A 111 1.41 -5.49 10.83
N TRP A 112 0.54 -5.14 11.77
CA TRP A 112 0.65 -3.87 12.50
C TRP A 112 1.98 -3.77 13.26
N PHE A 113 2.35 -4.82 13.99
CA PHE A 113 3.65 -4.88 14.67
C PHE A 113 4.83 -4.72 13.70
N GLY A 114 4.84 -5.48 12.61
CA GLY A 114 5.89 -5.41 11.58
C GLY A 114 5.94 -4.07 10.85
N TRP A 115 4.80 -3.37 10.74
CA TRP A 115 4.71 -2.09 10.05
C TRP A 115 5.50 -0.98 10.75
N TYR A 116 5.79 -1.11 12.04
CA TYR A 116 6.71 -0.21 12.73
C TYR A 116 8.12 -0.30 12.14
N GLY A 117 8.62 -1.51 11.89
CA GLY A 117 9.90 -1.72 11.20
C GLY A 117 9.86 -1.25 9.75
N PHE A 118 8.71 -1.44 9.08
CA PHE A 118 8.49 -1.02 7.69
C PHE A 118 8.55 0.52 7.56
N ASN A 119 7.73 1.25 8.31
CA ASN A 119 7.69 2.71 8.22
C ASN A 119 8.83 3.36 8.99
N ALA A 120 8.97 3.14 10.30
CA ALA A 120 10.02 3.83 11.08
C ALA A 120 11.44 3.45 10.62
N GLY A 121 11.65 2.20 10.21
CA GLY A 121 12.92 1.74 9.66
C GLY A 121 13.29 2.42 8.33
N SER A 122 12.31 2.92 7.57
CA SER A 122 12.56 3.65 6.32
C SER A 122 13.23 5.02 6.52
N ALA A 123 13.34 5.49 7.77
CA ALA A 123 14.23 6.60 8.12
C ALA A 123 15.73 6.23 8.06
N LEU A 124 16.06 4.94 8.01
CA LEU A 124 17.42 4.38 7.93
C LEU A 124 18.36 4.82 9.06
N ALA A 125 17.81 5.33 10.16
CA ALA A 125 18.52 5.77 11.35
C ALA A 125 17.55 5.90 12.53
N VAL A 126 18.09 5.94 13.74
CA VAL A 126 17.32 6.29 14.95
C VAL A 126 17.34 7.81 15.09
N ASN A 127 16.28 8.47 14.63
CA ASN A 127 16.18 9.94 14.60
C ASN A 127 14.71 10.40 14.71
N ASN A 128 14.48 11.72 14.66
CA ASN A 128 13.14 12.30 14.75
C ASN A 128 12.22 11.85 13.61
N ALA A 129 12.73 11.59 12.41
CA ALA A 129 11.92 11.08 11.29
C ALA A 129 11.42 9.66 11.57
N ALA A 130 12.25 8.80 12.17
CA ALA A 130 11.85 7.45 12.60
C ALA A 130 10.76 7.51 13.67
N VAL A 131 10.93 8.38 14.68
CA VAL A 131 9.92 8.58 15.74
C VAL A 131 8.61 9.10 15.17
N ASN A 132 8.66 10.09 14.28
CA ASN A 132 7.46 10.62 13.62
C ASN A 132 6.76 9.55 12.78
N ALA A 133 7.52 8.78 11.99
CA ALA A 133 6.97 7.69 11.20
C ALA A 133 6.32 6.61 12.05
N PHE A 134 6.89 6.28 13.22
CA PHE A 134 6.26 5.36 14.17
C PHE A 134 4.91 5.90 14.66
N LEU A 135 4.88 7.17 15.10
CA LEU A 135 3.68 7.82 15.64
C LEU A 135 2.58 7.91 14.58
N THR A 136 2.89 8.42 13.40
CA THR A 136 1.92 8.57 12.30
C THR A 136 1.37 7.21 11.84
N THR A 137 2.22 6.17 11.84
CA THR A 137 1.81 4.79 11.51
C THR A 137 0.73 4.29 12.45
N ASN A 138 0.97 4.38 13.76
CA ASN A 138 -0.01 3.93 14.75
C ASN A 138 -1.31 4.76 14.71
N THR A 139 -1.18 6.08 14.62
CA THR A 139 -2.32 7.00 14.59
C THR A 139 -3.20 6.77 13.36
N SER A 140 -2.61 6.60 12.18
CA SER A 140 -3.35 6.31 10.95
C SER A 140 -4.06 4.95 11.00
N ALA A 141 -3.37 3.90 11.47
CA ALA A 141 -3.96 2.57 11.62
C ALA A 141 -5.19 2.58 12.54
N ALA A 142 -5.06 3.23 13.70
CA ALA A 142 -6.17 3.37 14.66
C ALA A 142 -7.33 4.19 14.08
N ALA A 143 -7.04 5.32 13.43
CA ALA A 143 -8.06 6.18 12.82
C ALA A 143 -8.82 5.46 11.69
N SER A 144 -8.11 4.69 10.87
CA SER A 144 -8.70 3.89 9.79
C SER A 144 -9.54 2.73 10.32
N ALA A 145 -9.10 2.04 11.38
CA ALA A 145 -9.88 1.00 12.03
C ALA A 145 -11.23 1.53 12.56
N VAL A 146 -11.21 2.72 13.17
CA VAL A 146 -12.43 3.41 13.63
C VAL A 146 -13.30 3.81 12.44
N SER A 147 -12.73 4.44 11.42
CA SER A 147 -13.47 4.87 10.22
C SER A 147 -14.15 3.70 9.51
N TRP A 148 -13.42 2.61 9.29
CA TRP A 148 -13.96 1.38 8.71
C TRP A 148 -15.10 0.80 9.57
N SER A 149 -14.92 0.75 10.89
CA SER A 149 -15.93 0.25 11.81
C SER A 149 -17.21 1.10 11.77
N ILE A 150 -17.07 2.43 11.66
CA ILE A 150 -18.21 3.35 11.50
C ILE A 150 -18.93 3.06 10.18
N CYS A 151 -18.19 2.95 9.07
CA CYS A 151 -18.76 2.63 7.76
C CYS A 151 -19.50 1.29 7.78
N GLU A 152 -18.88 0.27 8.37
CA GLU A 152 -19.46 -1.06 8.49
C GLU A 152 -20.71 -1.07 9.35
N PHE A 153 -20.69 -0.34 10.47
CA PHE A 153 -21.85 -0.22 11.35
C PHE A 153 -23.01 0.51 10.66
N ILE A 154 -22.74 1.59 9.92
CA ILE A 154 -23.77 2.32 9.17
C ILE A 154 -24.38 1.43 8.08
N HIS A 155 -23.55 0.71 7.31
CA HIS A 155 -24.00 -0.11 6.19
C HIS A 155 -24.63 -1.45 6.61
N ARG A 156 -24.03 -2.15 7.58
CA ARG A 156 -24.38 -3.53 7.97
C ARG A 156 -24.98 -3.67 9.36
N ARG A 157 -25.06 -2.58 10.14
CA ARG A 157 -25.53 -2.56 11.54
C ARG A 157 -24.73 -3.46 12.49
N LYS A 158 -23.51 -3.85 12.09
CA LYS A 158 -22.59 -4.69 12.84
C LYS A 158 -21.15 -4.29 12.54
N ILE A 159 -20.28 -4.40 13.53
CA ILE A 159 -18.83 -4.28 13.38
C ILE A 159 -18.26 -5.70 13.43
N THR A 160 -17.41 -6.06 12.48
CA THR A 160 -16.82 -7.40 12.41
C THR A 160 -15.32 -7.37 12.65
N SER A 161 -14.76 -8.44 13.21
CA SER A 161 -13.31 -8.54 13.42
C SER A 161 -12.53 -8.47 12.10
N LEU A 162 -13.09 -9.02 11.02
CA LEU A 162 -12.51 -8.94 9.68
C LEU A 162 -12.55 -7.49 9.14
N GLY A 163 -13.63 -6.76 9.39
CA GLY A 163 -13.76 -5.35 9.05
C GLY A 163 -12.71 -4.51 9.78
N VAL A 164 -12.56 -4.69 11.09
CA VAL A 164 -11.53 -4.00 11.89
C VAL A 164 -10.12 -4.33 11.35
N ALA A 165 -9.82 -5.61 11.08
CA ALA A 165 -8.55 -6.02 10.51
C ALA A 165 -8.25 -5.35 9.15
N SER A 166 -9.26 -5.28 8.28
CA SER A 166 -9.15 -4.60 6.97
C SER A 166 -8.94 -3.09 7.13
N GLY A 167 -9.67 -2.47 8.07
CA GLY A 167 -9.50 -1.06 8.42
C GLY A 167 -8.10 -0.73 8.93
N ILE A 168 -7.51 -1.57 9.78
CA ILE A 168 -6.12 -1.42 10.24
C ILE A 168 -5.18 -1.41 9.04
N VAL A 169 -5.26 -2.42 8.17
CA VAL A 169 -4.38 -2.52 6.99
C VAL A 169 -4.56 -1.33 6.05
N ALA A 170 -5.79 -0.90 5.79
CA ALA A 170 -6.08 0.27 4.96
C ALA A 170 -5.39 1.55 5.49
N GLY A 171 -5.37 1.74 6.82
CA GLY A 171 -4.72 2.90 7.45
C GLY A 171 -3.20 2.82 7.42
N LEU A 172 -2.65 1.62 7.63
CA LEU A 172 -1.22 1.35 7.52
C LEU A 172 -0.71 1.59 6.10
N VAL A 173 -1.45 1.12 5.10
CA VAL A 173 -1.16 1.39 3.68
C VAL A 173 -1.25 2.89 3.38
N ALA A 174 -2.36 3.55 3.76
CA ALA A 174 -2.59 4.95 3.43
C ALA A 174 -1.50 5.90 3.96
N ILE A 175 -0.93 5.61 5.14
CA ILE A 175 0.13 6.46 5.71
C ILE A 175 1.52 6.14 5.20
N THR A 176 1.75 4.95 4.63
CA THR A 176 3.07 4.47 4.21
C THR A 176 3.88 5.48 3.38
N PRO A 177 3.35 6.10 2.30
CA PRO A 177 4.13 7.07 1.53
C PRO A 177 4.44 8.38 2.30
N GLY A 178 3.62 8.73 3.30
CA GLY A 178 3.70 9.99 4.03
C GLY A 178 4.23 9.89 5.46
N ALA A 179 4.50 8.70 5.99
CA ALA A 179 4.73 8.47 7.41
C ALA A 179 5.85 9.35 8.01
N GLY A 180 6.93 9.54 7.27
CA GLY A 180 8.06 10.40 7.66
C GLY A 180 7.97 11.85 7.19
N PHE A 181 6.86 12.28 6.57
CA PHE A 181 6.72 13.61 5.95
C PHE A 181 5.53 14.41 6.48
N VAL A 182 4.55 13.78 7.14
CA VAL A 182 3.33 14.43 7.64
C VAL A 182 3.31 14.49 9.16
N SER A 183 2.50 15.39 9.72
CA SER A 183 2.31 15.49 11.17
C SER A 183 1.39 14.37 11.70
N PRO A 184 1.43 14.06 13.01
CA PRO A 184 0.49 13.12 13.63
C PRO A 184 -0.98 13.49 13.41
N LEU A 185 -1.32 14.79 13.43
CA LEU A 185 -2.69 15.24 13.17
C LEU A 185 -3.12 14.99 11.72
N ALA A 186 -2.23 15.23 10.75
CA ALA A 186 -2.49 14.89 9.36
C ALA A 186 -2.64 13.37 9.18
N SER A 187 -1.84 12.55 9.88
CA SER A 187 -1.96 11.08 9.81
C SER A 187 -3.31 10.54 10.29
N LEU A 188 -3.96 11.22 11.24
CA LEU A 188 -5.33 10.89 11.66
C LEU A 188 -6.32 11.08 10.51
N VAL A 189 -6.22 12.21 9.80
CA VAL A 189 -7.08 12.51 8.63
C VAL A 189 -6.81 11.51 7.51
N ILE A 190 -5.53 11.22 7.23
CA ILE A 190 -5.12 10.26 6.19
C ILE A 190 -5.68 8.87 6.49
N GLY A 191 -5.52 8.39 7.72
CA GLY A 191 -6.04 7.09 8.13
C GLY A 191 -7.56 7.03 8.11
N PHE A 192 -8.24 8.04 8.66
CA PHE A 192 -9.70 8.08 8.68
C PHE A 192 -10.30 8.08 7.27
N ALA A 193 -9.77 8.92 6.38
CA ALA A 193 -10.18 8.93 4.98
C ALA A 193 -9.81 7.63 4.26
N GLY A 194 -8.62 7.06 4.53
CA GLY A 194 -8.17 5.80 3.95
C GLY A 194 -9.11 4.64 4.28
N GLY A 195 -9.53 4.53 5.54
CA GLY A 195 -10.51 3.52 5.97
C GLY A 195 -11.86 3.66 5.23
N PHE A 196 -12.36 4.89 5.08
CA PHE A 196 -13.60 5.18 4.35
C PHE A 196 -13.48 4.83 2.86
N ILE A 197 -12.41 5.31 2.19
CA ILE A 197 -12.20 5.14 0.75
C ILE A 197 -12.04 3.65 0.41
N CYS A 198 -11.21 2.93 1.17
CA CYS A 198 -10.99 1.49 0.96
C CYS A 198 -12.28 0.69 1.24
N TYR A 199 -13.01 1.00 2.32
CA TYR A 199 -14.32 0.38 2.60
C TYR A 199 -15.29 0.57 1.43
N PHE A 200 -15.38 1.81 0.93
CA PHE A 200 -16.28 2.16 -0.16
C PHE A 200 -15.93 1.40 -1.44
N CYS A 201 -14.63 1.34 -1.77
CA CYS A 201 -14.17 0.62 -2.96
C CYS A 201 -14.48 -0.88 -2.87
N ILE A 202 -14.15 -1.50 -1.73
CA ILE A 202 -14.32 -2.95 -1.54
C ILE A 202 -15.80 -3.34 -1.47
N THR A 203 -16.63 -2.53 -0.82
CA THR A 203 -18.04 -2.86 -0.61
C THR A 203 -18.90 -2.55 -1.83
N PHE A 204 -18.71 -1.37 -2.44
CA PHE A 204 -19.63 -0.88 -3.48
C PHE A 204 -19.03 -0.94 -4.88
N VAL A 205 -17.79 -0.49 -5.07
CA VAL A 205 -17.16 -0.43 -6.40
C VAL A 205 -16.85 -1.83 -6.93
N LYS A 206 -16.22 -2.68 -6.12
CA LYS A 206 -15.96 -4.08 -6.46
C LYS A 206 -17.25 -4.83 -6.81
N SER A 207 -18.29 -4.68 -5.99
CA SER A 207 -19.59 -5.32 -6.24
C SER A 207 -20.21 -4.89 -7.57
N ARG A 208 -20.12 -3.58 -7.89
CA ARG A 208 -20.66 -3.02 -9.14
C ARG A 208 -19.86 -3.44 -10.39
N LEU A 209 -18.53 -3.47 -10.30
CA LEU A 209 -17.66 -3.88 -11.40
C LEU A 209 -17.55 -5.40 -11.53
N GLY A 210 -17.90 -6.13 -10.48
CA GLY A 210 -18.01 -7.59 -10.48
C GLY A 210 -16.68 -8.33 -10.59
N TYR A 211 -15.53 -7.69 -10.38
CA TYR A 211 -14.23 -8.38 -10.38
C TYR A 211 -14.05 -9.20 -9.08
N ASP A 212 -13.32 -10.31 -9.19
CA ASP A 212 -13.04 -11.19 -8.06
C ASP A 212 -11.60 -11.01 -7.58
N ASP A 213 -11.38 -10.01 -6.72
CA ASP A 213 -10.15 -9.82 -5.95
C ASP A 213 -10.28 -10.59 -4.62
N ALA A 214 -9.51 -11.66 -4.42
CA ALA A 214 -9.91 -12.72 -3.50
C ALA A 214 -9.99 -12.30 -2.02
N LEU A 215 -9.01 -11.54 -1.55
CA LEU A 215 -8.88 -11.02 -0.18
C LEU A 215 -8.88 -9.49 -0.16
N ASP A 216 -9.43 -8.85 -1.20
CA ASP A 216 -9.51 -7.40 -1.32
C ASP A 216 -8.13 -6.68 -1.32
N ALA A 217 -7.09 -7.35 -1.80
CA ALA A 217 -5.73 -6.81 -1.82
C ALA A 217 -5.61 -5.55 -2.69
N PHE A 218 -6.29 -5.48 -3.84
CA PHE A 218 -6.35 -4.25 -4.63
C PHE A 218 -7.08 -3.13 -3.88
N GLY A 219 -8.21 -3.47 -3.24
CA GLY A 219 -9.01 -2.51 -2.48
C GLY A 219 -8.29 -1.93 -1.26
N CYS A 220 -7.46 -2.71 -0.58
CA CYS A 220 -6.69 -2.24 0.57
C CYS A 220 -5.35 -1.61 0.15
N HIS A 221 -4.57 -2.28 -0.71
CA HIS A 221 -3.22 -1.84 -1.07
C HIS A 221 -3.21 -0.87 -2.26
N GLY A 222 -3.87 -1.23 -3.36
CA GLY A 222 -3.91 -0.39 -4.56
C GLY A 222 -4.58 0.95 -4.28
N ILE A 223 -5.82 0.92 -3.80
CA ILE A 223 -6.60 2.13 -3.50
C ILE A 223 -6.04 2.90 -2.31
N GLY A 224 -5.66 2.18 -1.23
CA GLY A 224 -5.04 2.80 -0.06
C GLY A 224 -3.73 3.51 -0.41
N GLY A 225 -2.90 2.89 -1.25
CA GLY A 225 -1.64 3.46 -1.73
C GLY A 225 -1.86 4.70 -2.59
N ILE A 226 -2.83 4.67 -3.52
CA ILE A 226 -3.22 5.83 -4.33
C ILE A 226 -3.65 6.99 -3.43
N TRP A 227 -4.56 6.73 -2.48
CA TRP A 227 -4.99 7.75 -1.52
C TRP A 227 -3.79 8.29 -0.72
N GLY A 228 -2.94 7.40 -0.20
CA GLY A 228 -1.76 7.78 0.57
C GLY A 228 -0.80 8.67 -0.20
N GLY A 229 -0.52 8.35 -1.46
CA GLY A 229 0.35 9.14 -2.33
C GLY A 229 -0.22 10.53 -2.59
N ILE A 230 -1.53 10.62 -2.88
CA ILE A 230 -2.25 11.89 -3.03
C ILE A 230 -2.18 12.70 -1.74
N ALA A 231 -2.51 12.08 -0.61
CA ALA A 231 -2.56 12.75 0.68
C ALA A 231 -1.17 13.22 1.14
N THR A 232 -0.11 12.48 0.80
CA THR A 232 1.28 12.93 1.00
C THR A 232 1.54 14.23 0.24
N GLY A 233 1.08 14.34 -1.02
CA GLY A 233 1.19 15.58 -1.81
C GLY A 233 0.39 16.76 -1.24
N ILE A 234 -0.64 16.48 -0.44
CA ILE A 234 -1.45 17.49 0.24
C ILE A 234 -0.81 17.94 1.55
N PHE A 235 -0.44 16.98 2.41
CA PHE A 235 -0.11 17.19 3.83
C PHE A 235 1.39 17.16 4.16
N ALA A 236 2.28 16.82 3.23
CA ALA A 236 3.71 16.80 3.51
C ALA A 236 4.19 18.16 4.01
N TRP A 237 5.02 18.16 5.05
CA TRP A 237 5.49 19.39 5.68
C TRP A 237 6.99 19.32 5.91
N LYS A 238 7.74 20.22 5.27
CA LYS A 238 9.20 20.26 5.36
C LYS A 238 9.71 20.52 6.79
N ALA A 239 8.87 21.08 7.68
CA ALA A 239 9.19 21.23 9.09
C ALA A 239 9.23 19.90 9.86
N ILE A 240 8.51 18.88 9.39
CA ILE A 240 8.55 17.53 9.96
C ILE A 240 9.82 16.81 9.52
N ASN A 241 10.19 16.95 8.25
CA ASN A 241 11.37 16.31 7.68
C ASN A 241 11.94 17.15 6.53
N SER A 242 13.16 17.64 6.74
CA SER A 242 13.86 18.52 5.80
C SER A 242 14.25 17.83 4.49
N ALA A 243 14.31 16.48 4.47
CA ALA A 243 14.52 15.69 3.26
C ALA A 243 13.28 15.61 2.36
N GLY A 244 12.11 16.01 2.87
CA GLY A 244 10.88 16.12 2.10
C GLY A 244 10.66 17.51 1.49
N ALA A 245 9.41 17.78 1.14
CA ALA A 245 8.94 19.05 0.62
C ALA A 245 7.64 19.47 1.31
N ASN A 246 7.27 20.75 1.17
CA ASN A 246 5.91 21.17 1.51
C ASN A 246 4.93 20.60 0.49
N GLY A 247 3.75 20.20 0.96
CA GLY A 247 2.60 19.86 0.15
C GLY A 247 1.67 21.04 -0.07
N LEU A 248 0.51 20.75 -0.66
CA LEU A 248 -0.47 21.75 -1.07
C LEU A 248 -0.85 22.72 0.06
N ILE A 249 -1.22 22.21 1.24
CA ILE A 249 -1.70 23.06 2.35
C ILE A 249 -0.57 23.84 3.03
N HIS A 250 0.68 23.48 2.73
CA HIS A 250 1.89 24.16 3.19
C HIS A 250 2.52 25.04 2.10
N GLY A 251 1.73 25.40 1.07
CA GLY A 251 2.07 26.41 0.08
C GLY A 251 2.77 25.91 -1.19
N ASN A 252 2.87 24.60 -1.41
CA ASN A 252 3.52 24.04 -2.60
C ASN A 252 2.60 23.08 -3.38
N PRO A 253 1.81 23.61 -4.34
CA PRO A 253 0.92 22.79 -5.17
C PRO A 253 1.68 21.86 -6.13
N LYS A 254 2.95 22.16 -6.45
CA LYS A 254 3.75 21.36 -7.38
C LYS A 254 3.94 19.94 -6.86
N LEU A 255 4.09 19.75 -5.55
CA LEU A 255 4.29 18.41 -4.99
C LEU A 255 3.11 17.48 -5.29
N LEU A 256 1.87 17.97 -5.17
CA LEU A 256 0.69 17.18 -5.51
C LEU A 256 0.73 16.70 -6.97
N GLY A 257 1.09 17.58 -7.91
CA GLY A 257 1.26 17.21 -9.32
C GLY A 257 2.32 16.12 -9.52
N VAL A 258 3.45 16.21 -8.80
CA VAL A 258 4.52 15.20 -8.85
C VAL A 258 4.05 13.85 -8.28
N GLN A 259 3.31 13.84 -7.17
CA GLN A 259 2.71 12.61 -6.63
C GLN A 259 1.75 11.96 -7.62
N ILE A 260 0.92 12.75 -8.32
CA ILE A 260 0.02 12.21 -9.35
C ILE A 260 0.82 11.55 -10.49
N VAL A 261 1.91 12.17 -10.94
CA VAL A 261 2.78 11.56 -11.96
C VAL A 261 3.40 10.24 -11.48
N ALA A 262 3.88 10.19 -10.23
CA ALA A 262 4.40 8.97 -9.63
C ALA A 262 3.36 7.85 -9.60
N ILE A 263 2.18 8.14 -9.04
CA ILE A 263 1.06 7.20 -8.93
C ILE A 263 0.65 6.67 -10.31
N LEU A 264 0.42 7.55 -11.28
CA LEU A 264 0.00 7.13 -12.62
C LEU A 264 1.07 6.27 -13.30
N SER A 265 2.35 6.61 -13.14
CA SER A 265 3.45 5.83 -13.70
C SER A 265 3.51 4.43 -13.09
N SER A 266 3.40 4.32 -11.76
CA SER A 266 3.34 3.05 -11.04
C SER A 266 2.14 2.21 -11.47
N VAL A 267 0.94 2.81 -11.54
CA VAL A 267 -0.30 2.12 -11.96
C VAL A 267 -0.16 1.59 -13.38
N VAL A 268 0.22 2.44 -14.34
CA VAL A 268 0.30 2.05 -15.76
C VAL A 268 1.36 0.98 -15.97
N TYR A 269 2.56 1.17 -15.40
CA TYR A 269 3.64 0.22 -15.57
C TYR A 269 3.33 -1.14 -14.93
N SER A 270 2.87 -1.15 -13.68
CA SER A 270 2.48 -2.40 -13.01
C SER A 270 1.34 -3.10 -13.74
N ALA A 271 0.35 -2.36 -14.27
CA ALA A 271 -0.75 -2.97 -15.01
C ALA A 271 -0.26 -3.62 -16.32
N VAL A 272 0.49 -2.89 -17.13
CA VAL A 272 0.95 -3.35 -18.46
C VAL A 272 1.91 -4.52 -18.34
N VAL A 273 2.94 -4.39 -17.51
CA VAL A 273 3.99 -5.43 -17.41
C VAL A 273 3.44 -6.69 -16.74
N THR A 274 2.58 -6.56 -15.71
CA THR A 274 1.91 -7.71 -15.11
C THR A 274 1.01 -8.44 -16.11
N PHE A 275 0.26 -7.69 -16.92
CA PHE A 275 -0.56 -8.29 -17.97
C PHE A 275 0.29 -9.11 -18.94
N ILE A 276 1.42 -8.56 -19.40
CA ILE A 276 2.34 -9.26 -20.30
C ILE A 276 2.88 -10.53 -19.65
N ILE A 277 3.37 -10.45 -18.40
CA ILE A 277 3.92 -11.61 -17.69
C ILE A 277 2.87 -12.72 -17.58
N ILE A 278 1.65 -12.40 -17.17
CA ILE A 278 0.59 -13.41 -16.98
C ILE A 278 0.09 -13.98 -18.32
N LYS A 279 0.21 -13.25 -19.43
CA LYS A 279 -0.12 -13.77 -20.76
C LYS A 279 0.94 -14.71 -21.33
N VAL A 280 2.19 -14.54 -20.89
CA VAL A 280 3.31 -15.38 -21.31
C VAL A 280 3.38 -16.68 -20.49
N ILE A 281 3.01 -16.62 -19.21
CA ILE A 281 2.91 -17.79 -18.31
C ILE A 281 1.63 -18.60 -18.59
#